data_AF-A0A1J3HXE3-F1
#
_entry.id   AF-A0A1J3HXE3-F1
#
_cell.length_a   1.000
_cell.length_b   1.000
_cell.length_c   1.000
_cell.angle_alpha   90.00
_cell.angle_beta   90.00
_cell.angle_gamma   90.00
#
_symmetry.space_group_name_H-M   'P 1'
#
loop_
_entity.id
_entity.type
_entity.pdbx_description
1 polymer ?
#
loop_
_entity_poly.entity_id
_entity_poly.type
_entity_poly.pdbx_seq_one_letter_code
_entity_poly.pdbx_strand_id
1 'polypeptide(L)' 'SSASVAYEIFKDHDVNISSHGPVGLDECLVFGSSGIITAPYGDYWKFMKKLVTTSMLGHQAMERSRGVRTVEVERFYRNL' A
#
# COMPACT_ATOMS: atom_id res chain seq x y z
N SER A 1 -3.35 -22.52 9.91
CA SER A 1 -3.85 -21.17 9.62
C SER A 1 -5.35 -21.16 9.63
N SER A 2 -6.01 -20.29 10.40
CA SER A 2 -7.47 -20.14 10.43
C SER A 2 -7.87 -18.69 10.15
N ALA A 3 -9.04 -18.50 9.54
CA ALA A 3 -9.57 -17.16 9.27
C ALA A 3 -9.87 -16.39 10.57
N SER A 4 -10.29 -17.09 11.62
CA SER A 4 -10.55 -16.48 12.94
C SER A 4 -9.28 -15.87 13.54
N VAL A 5 -8.15 -16.58 13.48
CA VAL A 5 -6.87 -16.08 14.01
C VAL A 5 -6.35 -14.92 13.15
N ALA A 6 -6.53 -14.97 11.83
CA ALA A 6 -6.17 -13.84 10.96
C ALA A 6 -7.02 -12.59 11.28
N TYR A 7 -8.31 -12.74 11.58
CA TYR A 7 -9.17 -11.63 11.98
C TYR A 7 -8.68 -11.02 13.29
N GLU A 8 -8.43 -11.83 14.33
CA GLU A 8 -7.93 -11.35 15.62
C GLU A 8 -6.64 -10.54 15.45
N ILE A 9 -5.71 -11.03 14.63
CA ILE A 9 -4.42 -10.36 14.36
C ILE A 9 -4.61 -9.05 13.58
N PHE A 10 -5.32 -9.07 12.46
CA PHE A 10 -5.37 -7.94 11.52
C PHE A 10 -6.54 -6.98 11.75
N LYS A 11 -7.42 -7.27 12.72
CA LYS A 11 -8.55 -6.41 13.07
C LYS A 11 -8.51 -5.99 14.53
N ASP A 12 -8.44 -6.94 15.45
CA ASP A 12 -8.54 -6.66 16.89
C ASP A 12 -7.21 -6.18 17.46
N HIS A 13 -6.09 -6.65 16.88
CA HIS A 13 -4.73 -6.28 17.25
C HIS A 13 -3.95 -5.57 16.14
N ASP A 14 -4.66 -4.96 15.19
CA ASP A 14 -4.07 -4.37 13.98
C ASP A 14 -3.00 -3.31 14.30
N VAL A 15 -3.24 -2.42 15.27
CA VAL A 15 -2.28 -1.39 15.68
C VAL A 15 -0.99 -1.99 16.24
N ASN A 16 -1.09 -3.07 17.03
CA ASN A 16 0.06 -3.70 17.67
C ASN A 16 1.02 -4.33 16.66
N ILE A 17 0.50 -4.74 15.50
CA ILE A 17 1.28 -5.36 14.42
C ILE A 17 1.53 -4.43 13.23
N SER A 18 1.05 -3.19 13.28
CA SER A 18 1.16 -2.22 12.17
C SER A 18 2.54 -1.58 12.04
N SER A 19 3.43 -1.77 13.01
CA SER A 19 4.80 -1.22 12.95
C SER A 19 5.73 -2.24 12.31
N HIS A 20 6.19 -1.93 11.12
CA HIS A 20 7.19 -2.73 10.41
C HIS A 20 8.59 -2.22 10.77
N GLY A 21 9.53 -3.14 11.04
CA GLY A 21 10.92 -2.77 11.24
C GLY A 21 11.52 -2.12 9.99
N PRO A 22 12.65 -1.40 10.12
CA PRO A 22 13.30 -0.77 8.98
C PRO A 22 13.64 -1.82 7.93
N VAL A 23 13.17 -1.60 6.70
CA VAL A 23 13.61 -2.34 5.53
C VAL A 23 14.92 -1.69 5.07
N GLY A 24 15.94 -2.46 4.67
CA GLY A 24 17.26 -1.97 4.24
C GLY A 24 17.24 -1.21 2.90
N LEU A 25 16.24 -0.36 2.69
CA LEU A 25 15.97 0.43 1.48
C LEU A 25 15.75 1.90 1.87
N ASP A 26 16.67 2.45 2.66
CA ASP A 26 16.49 3.75 3.35
C ASP A 26 16.29 4.93 2.38
N GLU A 27 16.81 4.85 1.16
CA GLU A 27 16.70 5.89 0.11
C GLU A 27 15.38 5.84 -0.68
N CYS A 28 14.51 4.85 -0.47
CA CYS A 28 13.29 4.73 -1.24
C CYS A 28 12.14 5.56 -0.64
N LEU A 29 11.49 6.39 -1.45
CA LEU A 29 10.31 7.15 -1.00
C LEU A 29 9.16 6.26 -0.47
N VAL A 30 9.08 5.01 -0.92
CA VAL A 30 8.01 4.07 -0.53
C VAL A 30 8.44 3.13 0.60
N PHE A 31 9.73 2.75 0.63
CA PHE A 31 10.29 1.71 1.52
C PHE A 31 11.35 2.22 2.52
N GLY A 32 11.71 3.50 2.46
CA GLY A 32 12.67 4.11 3.39
C GLY A 32 12.07 4.33 4.76
N SER A 33 12.83 4.85 5.73
CA SER A 33 12.35 5.04 7.11
C SER A 33 11.06 5.87 7.24
N SER A 34 10.78 6.78 6.29
CA SER A 34 9.54 7.56 6.21
C SER A 34 8.58 7.08 5.10
N GLY A 35 8.80 5.91 4.53
CA GLY A 35 7.94 5.35 3.48
C GLY A 35 6.57 4.93 4.00
N ILE A 36 5.53 4.95 3.16
CA ILE A 36 4.18 4.52 3.55
C ILE A 36 4.12 3.04 4.02
N ILE A 37 5.06 2.21 3.59
CA ILE A 37 5.10 0.78 3.92
C ILE A 37 5.81 0.53 5.26
N THR A 38 6.78 1.37 5.59
CA THR A 38 7.80 1.14 6.62
C THR A 38 7.74 2.14 7.77
N ALA A 39 7.05 3.26 7.60
CA ALA A 39 6.83 4.23 8.66
C ALA A 39 6.03 3.59 9.80
N PRO A 40 6.40 3.84 11.07
CA PRO A 40 5.67 3.33 12.22
C PRO A 40 4.24 3.88 12.24
N TYR A 41 3.32 3.11 12.83
CA TYR A 41 1.93 3.54 12.94
C TYR A 41 1.84 4.82 13.77
N GLY A 42 1.25 5.87 13.19
CA GLY A 42 1.17 7.19 13.80
C GLY A 42 0.49 8.19 12.86
N ASP A 43 0.45 9.46 13.23
CA ASP A 43 -0.27 10.49 12.47
C ASP A 43 0.29 10.68 11.06
N TYR A 44 1.62 10.61 10.91
CA TYR A 44 2.27 10.63 9.60
C TYR A 44 1.78 9.48 8.70
N TRP A 45 1.85 8.24 9.20
CA TRP A 45 1.42 7.07 8.44
C TRP A 45 -0.07 7.13 8.09
N LYS A 46 -0.92 7.57 9.03
CA LYS A 46 -2.36 7.76 8.80
C LYS A 46 -2.63 8.79 7.70
N PHE A 47 -1.89 9.90 7.70
CA PHE A 47 -1.98 10.93 6.66
C PHE A 47 -1.55 10.38 5.29
N MET A 48 -0.40 9.71 5.23
CA MET A 48 0.10 9.10 3.98
C MET A 48 -0.86 8.04 3.44
N LYS A 49 -1.39 7.18 4.31
CA LYS A 49 -2.44 6.21 3.96
C LYS A 49 -3.65 6.90 3.35
N LYS A 50 -4.17 7.97 3.99
CA LYS A 50 -5.29 8.73 3.44
C LYS A 50 -4.95 9.29 2.06
N LEU A 51 -3.80 9.94 1.90
CA LEU A 51 -3.37 10.53 0.63
C LEU A 51 -3.30 9.50 -0.49
N VAL A 52 -2.64 8.35 -0.25
CA VAL A 52 -2.50 7.28 -1.26
C VAL A 52 -3.86 6.68 -1.59
N THR A 53 -4.67 6.37 -0.58
CA THR A 53 -6.01 5.79 -0.79
C THR A 53 -6.95 6.74 -1.52
N THR A 54 -6.90 8.05 -1.28
CA THR A 54 -7.81 9.00 -1.96
C THR A 54 -7.31 9.41 -3.34
N SER A 55 -6.01 9.65 -3.49
CA SER A 55 -5.47 10.34 -4.66
C SER A 55 -4.86 9.41 -5.69
N MET A 56 -4.42 8.21 -5.29
CA MET A 56 -3.74 7.26 -6.19
C MET A 56 -4.55 5.98 -6.41
N LEU A 57 -5.12 5.42 -5.35
CA LEU A 57 -5.86 4.16 -5.38
C LEU A 57 -7.37 4.33 -5.23
N GLY A 58 -7.85 5.57 -5.11
CA GLY A 58 -9.27 5.88 -4.99
C GLY A 58 -10.00 5.64 -6.30
N HIS A 59 -11.33 5.49 -6.23
CA HIS A 59 -12.17 5.22 -7.40
C HIS A 59 -11.85 6.16 -8.59
N GLN A 60 -11.82 7.48 -8.34
CA GLN A 60 -11.53 8.45 -9.40
C GLN A 60 -10.12 8.29 -10.00
N ALA A 61 -9.11 7.98 -9.19
CA ALA A 61 -7.75 7.75 -9.67
C ALA A 61 -7.64 6.45 -10.49
N MET A 62 -8.36 5.40 -10.08
CA MET A 62 -8.46 4.15 -10.83
C MET A 62 -9.16 4.32 -12.17
N GLU A 63 -10.21 5.15 -12.23
CA GLU A 63 -10.92 5.46 -13.48
C GLU A 63 -10.05 6.28 -14.43
N ARG A 64 -9.36 7.32 -13.92
CA ARG A 64 -8.43 8.14 -14.72
C ARG A 64 -7.29 7.32 -15.32
N SER A 65 -6.76 6.34 -14.58
CA SER A 65 -5.66 5.47 -15.02
C SER A 65 -6.12 4.26 -15.84
N ARG A 66 -7.43 4.02 -15.98
CA ARG A 66 -7.98 2.82 -16.63
C ARG A 66 -7.46 2.62 -18.05
N GLY A 67 -7.43 3.67 -18.85
CA GLY A 67 -6.96 3.61 -20.24
C GLY A 67 -5.50 3.17 -20.36
N VAL A 68 -4.62 3.77 -19.56
CA VAL A 68 -3.19 3.40 -19.52
C VAL A 68 -3.03 1.94 -19.12
N ARG A 69 -3.74 1.49 -18.08
CA ARG A 69 -3.66 0.09 -17.64
C ARG A 69 -4.12 -0.88 -18.73
N THR A 70 -5.18 -0.58 -19.47
CA THR A 70 -5.61 -1.40 -20.61
C THR A 70 -4.51 -1.51 -21.67
N VAL A 71 -3.89 -0.39 -22.05
CA VAL A 71 -2.82 -0.36 -23.05
C VAL A 71 -1.61 -1.19 -22.60
N GLU A 72 -1.19 -1.06 -21.33
CA GLU A 72 -0.06 -1.83 -20.80
C GLU A 72 -0.35 -3.34 -20.75
N VAL A 73 -1.58 -3.73 -20.44
CA VAL A 73 -2.00 -5.15 -20.48
C VAL A 73 -1.94 -5.69 -21.91
N GLU A 74 -2.46 -4.95 -22.89
CA GLU A 74 -2.38 -5.37 -24.29
C GLU A 74 -0.92 -5.43 -24.78
N ARG A 75 -0.08 -4.48 -24.36
CA ARG A 75 1.34 -4.46 -24.68
C ARG A 75 2.05 -5.67 -24.09
N PHE A 76 1.73 -6.05 -22.85
CA PHE A 76 2.26 -7.25 -22.22
C PHE A 76 1.94 -8.51 -23.04
N TYR A 77 0.68 -8.68 -23.47
CA TYR A 77 0.28 -9.82 -24.30
C TYR A 77 0.93 -9.85 -25.68
N ARG A 78 1.20 -8.68 -26.28
CA ARG A 78 1.90 -8.61 -27.58
C ARG A 78 3.39 -8.94 -27.49
N ASN A 79 3.99 -8.76 -26.32
CA ASN A 79 5.41 -9.03 -26.07
C ASN A 79 5.67 -10.41 -25.46
N LEU A 80 4.61 -11.21 -25.28
CA LEU A 80 4.68 -12.62 -24.88
C LEU A 80 4.97 -13.48 -26.11
#